data_AF-A0A6M7WXD2-F1
#
_entry.id   AF-A0A6M7WXD2-F1
#
_cell.length_a   1.000
_cell.length_b   1.000
_cell.length_c   1.000
_cell.angle_alpha   90.00
_cell.angle_beta   90.00
_cell.angle_gamma   90.00
#
_symmetry.space_group_name_H-M   'P 1'
#
loop_
_entity.id
_entity.type
_entity.pdbx_description
1 polymer ?
#
loop_
_entity_poly.entity_id
_entity_poly.type
_entity_poly.pdbx_seq_one_letter_code
_entity_poly.pdbx_strand_id
1 'polypeptide(L)'
;MLSRDLHTLAALLFFISILICPETARADYATSHAEVVCQPGHNIALVRFTMTADEEPVLYDQLPASADQGLSATPTLGQSNCTMANGWTIRVRDGREQAFGYGMGGGDPPAFFSLWIAKRKILSRKQWKPGYGMDDTPWLIGLVIRPDRLSYCYAAHSYGAPDNGAITCRDEPFQLNRHVIDGVEYGTSSRRPPVGTILLARGATEPRLCRKFLRLRPKGFENVSMTANDTAKVFPVETAGQELNVATIEVSPGVLRKLVRWNGTNHYFDGDLMMLAPVTSDPSKILEESMLNNDGDKFSADKLPSGWSVIAGHMPGLYVDVSWRYVHFDTQRIDGKLYLLAQATNQEQRPTAILVQPLANGFKSVCVFQRVESNF
;
A
#
# COMPACT_ATOMS: atom_id res chain seq x y z
N MET A 1 59.85 -32.11 -29.12
CA MET A 1 58.73 -31.36 -29.71
C MET A 1 57.54 -31.34 -28.74
N LEU A 2 57.67 -30.74 -27.55
CA LEU A 2 56.65 -30.76 -26.48
C LEU A 2 56.25 -29.34 -25.99
N SER A 3 56.69 -28.30 -26.70
CA SER A 3 56.55 -26.90 -26.26
C SER A 3 55.35 -26.17 -26.89
N ARG A 4 54.62 -26.76 -27.85
CA ARG A 4 53.51 -26.10 -28.54
C ARG A 4 52.13 -26.34 -27.93
N ASP A 5 51.96 -27.33 -27.05
CA ASP A 5 50.63 -27.70 -26.50
C ASP A 5 50.22 -26.93 -25.24
N LEU A 6 51.17 -26.44 -24.44
CA LEU A 6 50.85 -25.72 -23.19
C LEU A 6 50.13 -24.39 -23.44
N HIS A 7 50.45 -23.70 -24.54
CA HIS A 7 49.82 -22.42 -24.87
C HIS A 7 48.38 -22.61 -25.36
N THR A 8 48.10 -23.69 -26.09
CA THR A 8 46.75 -24.00 -26.59
C THR A 8 45.82 -24.40 -25.44
N LEU A 9 46.31 -25.19 -24.48
CA LEU A 9 45.55 -25.57 -23.28
C LEU A 9 45.25 -24.35 -22.39
N ALA A 10 46.23 -23.47 -22.18
CA ALA A 10 46.04 -22.26 -21.40
C ALA A 10 45.03 -21.29 -22.06
N ALA A 11 45.09 -21.15 -23.39
CA ALA A 11 44.12 -20.34 -24.14
C ALA A 11 42.70 -20.92 -24.06
N LEU A 12 42.56 -22.25 -24.17
CA LEU A 12 41.26 -22.92 -24.04
C LEU A 12 40.67 -22.74 -22.63
N LEU A 13 41.47 -22.93 -21.58
CA LEU A 13 41.02 -22.74 -20.19
C LEU A 13 40.64 -21.28 -19.91
N PHE A 14 41.37 -20.32 -20.49
CA PHE A 14 41.03 -18.90 -20.39
C PHE A 14 39.70 -18.57 -21.08
N PHE A 15 39.47 -19.08 -22.30
CA PHE A 15 38.19 -18.91 -22.99
C PHE A 15 37.02 -19.57 -22.25
N ILE A 16 37.23 -20.78 -21.71
CA ILE A 16 36.24 -21.47 -20.87
C ILE A 16 35.96 -20.67 -19.60
N SER A 17 36.97 -20.07 -18.97
CA SER A 17 36.78 -19.25 -17.75
C SER A 17 36.02 -17.95 -18.04
N ILE A 18 36.21 -17.34 -19.21
CA ILE A 18 35.44 -16.17 -19.67
C ILE A 18 33.98 -16.57 -19.97
N LEU A 19 33.76 -17.75 -20.56
CA LEU A 19 32.41 -18.26 -20.85
C LEU A 19 31.66 -18.75 -19.59
N ILE A 20 32.38 -19.14 -18.53
CA ILE A 20 31.82 -19.60 -17.24
C ILE A 20 31.64 -18.43 -16.25
N CYS A 21 32.10 -17.22 -16.58
CA CYS A 21 31.67 -16.01 -15.89
C CYS A 21 30.55 -15.37 -16.72
N PRO A 22 29.31 -15.91 -16.74
CA PRO A 22 28.21 -15.15 -17.31
C PRO A 22 28.22 -13.82 -16.58
N GLU A 23 28.20 -12.71 -17.32
CA GLU A 23 27.77 -11.45 -16.76
C GLU A 23 26.52 -11.78 -15.96
N THR A 24 26.58 -11.58 -14.64
CA THR A 24 25.47 -11.90 -13.74
C THR A 24 24.26 -11.24 -14.36
N ALA A 25 23.30 -12.02 -14.85
CA ALA A 25 22.07 -11.48 -15.39
C ALA A 25 21.47 -10.62 -14.27
N ARG A 26 21.55 -9.29 -14.45
CA ARG A 26 20.97 -8.35 -13.52
C ARG A 26 19.54 -8.15 -13.99
N ALA A 27 18.60 -8.27 -13.07
CA ALA A 27 17.25 -7.82 -13.35
C ALA A 27 17.30 -6.30 -13.46
N ASP A 28 16.70 -5.76 -14.52
CA ASP A 28 16.48 -4.31 -14.63
C ASP A 28 15.71 -3.84 -13.40
N TYR A 29 16.09 -2.71 -12.84
CA TYR A 29 15.42 -2.13 -11.67
C TYR A 29 15.16 -0.64 -11.86
N ALA A 30 14.10 -0.15 -11.23
CA ALA A 30 13.77 1.27 -11.27
C ALA A 30 13.73 1.83 -9.85
N THR A 31 14.47 2.90 -9.62
CA THR A 31 14.58 3.55 -8.31
C THR A 31 13.83 4.87 -8.32
N SER A 32 12.91 5.05 -7.37
CA SER A 32 12.26 6.33 -7.11
C SER A 32 13.19 7.24 -6.32
N HIS A 33 13.25 8.52 -6.69
CA HIS A 33 13.99 9.53 -5.95
C HIS A 33 13.09 10.72 -5.64
N ALA A 34 13.16 11.19 -4.40
CA ALA A 34 12.63 12.49 -4.00
C ALA A 34 13.71 13.30 -3.31
N GLU A 35 13.84 14.56 -3.72
CA GLU A 35 14.78 15.50 -3.12
C GLU A 35 14.09 16.80 -2.75
N VAL A 36 14.53 17.41 -1.65
CA VAL A 36 14.13 18.75 -1.26
C VAL A 36 15.31 19.73 -1.35
N VAL A 37 15.06 20.88 -1.95
CA VAL A 37 16.00 22.00 -2.08
C VAL A 37 15.37 23.24 -1.46
N CYS A 38 16.11 23.96 -0.62
CA CYS A 38 15.70 25.26 -0.09
C CYS A 38 16.58 26.35 -0.69
N GLN A 39 16.00 27.46 -1.13
CA GLN A 39 16.80 28.59 -1.61
C GLN A 39 17.37 29.40 -0.42
N PRO A 40 18.70 29.59 -0.34
CA PRO A 40 19.31 30.34 0.76
C PRO A 40 18.79 31.78 0.85
N GLY A 41 18.36 32.22 2.03
CA GLY A 41 17.85 33.58 2.24
C GLY A 41 16.41 33.84 1.76
N HIS A 42 15.76 32.85 1.16
CA HIS A 42 14.38 32.95 0.67
C HIS A 42 13.44 31.98 1.39
N ASN A 43 12.14 32.30 1.35
CA ASN A 43 11.07 31.46 1.90
C ASN A 43 10.45 30.58 0.80
N ILE A 44 11.30 29.86 0.10
CA ILE A 44 10.90 28.95 -0.97
C ILE A 44 11.70 27.65 -0.87
N ALA A 45 10.99 26.54 -1.02
CA ALA A 45 11.59 25.23 -1.18
C ALA A 45 10.95 24.52 -2.38
N LEU A 46 11.68 23.58 -2.96
CA LEU A 46 11.23 22.70 -4.02
C LEU A 46 11.41 21.27 -3.55
N VAL A 47 10.34 20.47 -3.62
CA VAL A 47 10.45 19.00 -3.63
C VAL A 47 10.38 18.58 -5.09
N ARG A 48 11.34 17.78 -5.57
CA ARG A 48 11.40 17.28 -6.94
C ARG A 48 11.48 15.76 -6.95
N PHE A 49 10.89 15.16 -7.97
CA PHE A 49 10.74 13.72 -8.10
C PHE A 49 11.30 13.23 -9.43
N THR A 50 11.90 12.04 -9.43
CA THR A 50 12.34 11.38 -10.66
C THR A 50 12.43 9.86 -10.45
N MET A 51 12.54 9.12 -11.54
CA MET A 51 12.91 7.71 -11.53
C MET A 51 14.17 7.50 -12.34
N THR A 52 15.05 6.63 -11.87
CA THR A 52 16.19 6.15 -12.68
C THR A 52 16.01 4.68 -12.99
N ALA A 53 16.38 4.27 -14.20
CA ALA A 53 16.57 2.87 -14.54
C ALA A 53 18.00 2.46 -14.17
N ASP A 54 18.14 1.30 -13.55
CA ASP A 54 19.41 0.67 -13.21
C ASP A 54 20.38 1.64 -12.49
N GLU A 55 21.58 1.81 -13.05
CA GLU A 55 22.65 2.66 -12.54
C GLU A 55 22.70 4.05 -13.23
N GLU A 56 21.61 4.47 -13.88
CA GLU A 56 21.54 5.79 -14.52
C GLU A 56 21.66 6.94 -13.51
N PRO A 57 22.27 8.07 -13.89
CA PRO A 57 22.38 9.23 -13.02
C PRO A 57 21.01 9.83 -12.70
N VAL A 58 20.85 10.31 -11.47
CA VAL A 58 19.62 11.00 -11.03
C VAL A 58 19.52 12.37 -11.69
N LEU A 59 18.60 12.50 -12.64
CA LEU A 59 18.27 13.75 -13.33
C LEU A 59 16.84 14.16 -13.02
N TYR A 60 16.65 15.44 -12.68
CA TYR A 60 15.34 16.03 -12.41
C TYR A 60 14.97 17.02 -13.49
N ASP A 61 13.69 17.08 -13.83
CA ASP A 61 13.16 18.08 -14.75
C ASP A 61 13.34 19.50 -14.24
N GLN A 62 13.56 20.42 -15.19
CA GLN A 62 13.52 21.84 -14.90
C GLN A 62 12.08 22.33 -14.89
N LEU A 63 11.66 22.94 -13.78
CA LEU A 63 10.36 23.56 -13.69
C LEU A 63 10.39 24.95 -14.36
N PRO A 64 9.22 25.48 -14.78
CA PRO A 64 9.15 26.86 -15.24
C PRO A 64 9.68 27.81 -14.15
N ALA A 65 10.61 28.70 -14.51
CA ALA A 65 11.20 29.66 -13.56
C ALA A 65 10.15 30.57 -12.89
N SER A 66 9.01 30.78 -13.54
CA SER A 66 7.85 31.47 -12.97
C SER A 66 7.24 30.73 -11.77
N ALA A 67 7.36 29.40 -11.72
CA ALA A 67 6.85 28.55 -10.66
C ALA A 67 7.85 28.41 -9.50
N ASP A 68 9.14 28.25 -9.77
CA ASP A 68 10.14 27.81 -8.77
C ASP A 68 11.35 28.76 -8.59
N GLN A 69 11.42 29.85 -9.36
CA GLN A 69 12.53 30.80 -9.35
C GLN A 69 13.90 30.20 -9.74
N GLY A 70 13.89 29.14 -10.56
CA GLY A 70 15.10 28.46 -11.04
C GLY A 70 15.70 27.47 -10.03
N LEU A 71 14.99 27.16 -8.95
CA LEU A 71 15.46 26.25 -7.91
C LEU A 71 15.69 24.83 -8.43
N SER A 72 14.94 24.39 -9.44
CA SER A 72 15.08 23.09 -10.10
C SER A 72 16.42 22.90 -10.80
N ALA A 73 17.11 24.00 -11.17
CA ALA A 73 18.45 23.94 -11.76
C ALA A 73 19.56 23.68 -10.71
N THR A 74 19.22 23.64 -9.42
CA THR A 74 20.19 23.34 -8.35
C THR A 74 20.71 21.90 -8.52
N PRO A 75 22.03 21.66 -8.45
CA PRO A 75 22.59 20.31 -8.53
C PRO A 75 21.99 19.34 -7.49
N THR A 76 21.90 18.06 -7.85
CA THR A 76 21.43 17.00 -6.96
C THR A 76 22.39 16.78 -5.80
N LEU A 77 21.87 16.87 -4.58
CA LEU A 77 22.58 16.61 -3.32
C LEU A 77 21.99 15.40 -2.56
N GLY A 78 20.89 14.83 -3.05
CA GLY A 78 20.19 13.72 -2.39
C GLY A 78 19.58 14.11 -1.05
N GLN A 79 19.22 15.38 -0.88
CA GLN A 79 18.71 15.89 0.39
C GLN A 79 17.26 15.49 0.61
N SER A 80 16.96 14.87 1.75
CA SER A 80 15.59 14.59 2.21
C SER A 80 15.06 15.66 3.17
N ASN A 81 15.90 16.64 3.53
CA ASN A 81 15.53 17.73 4.42
C ASN A 81 16.29 19.02 4.08
N CYS A 82 15.63 20.15 4.30
CA CYS A 82 16.25 21.47 4.22
C CYS A 82 15.51 22.47 5.14
N THR A 83 16.07 23.66 5.33
CA THR A 83 15.45 24.73 6.15
C THR A 83 15.33 26.02 5.35
N MET A 84 14.13 26.58 5.27
CA MET A 84 13.87 27.87 4.63
C MET A 84 14.28 29.05 5.53
N ALA A 85 14.38 30.26 4.98
CA ALA A 85 14.81 31.45 5.73
C ALA A 85 13.90 31.81 6.92
N ASN A 86 12.61 31.50 6.86
CA ASN A 86 11.66 31.67 7.97
C ASN A 86 11.77 30.59 9.07
N GLY A 87 12.79 29.71 9.00
CA GLY A 87 13.03 28.64 9.96
C GLY A 87 12.16 27.40 9.76
N TRP A 88 11.35 27.33 8.71
CA TRP A 88 10.59 26.12 8.42
C TRP A 88 11.51 25.01 7.93
N THR A 89 11.57 23.93 8.69
CA THR A 89 12.21 22.68 8.26
C THR A 89 11.28 21.94 7.32
N ILE A 90 11.73 21.64 6.11
CA ILE A 90 11.04 20.80 5.14
C ILE A 90 11.66 19.41 5.21
N ARG A 91 10.84 18.36 5.25
CA ARG A 91 11.28 16.97 5.16
C ARG A 91 10.39 16.23 4.18
N VAL A 92 11.01 15.45 3.31
CA VAL A 92 10.33 14.49 2.43
C VAL A 92 10.78 13.08 2.76
N ARG A 93 9.86 12.13 2.63
CA ARG A 93 10.15 10.70 2.52
C ARG A 93 9.35 10.15 1.36
N ASP A 94 9.99 9.39 0.50
CA ASP A 94 9.35 8.75 -0.64
C ASP A 94 9.44 7.23 -0.57
N GLY A 95 8.64 6.58 -1.41
CA GLY A 95 8.64 5.15 -1.59
C GLY A 95 7.79 4.76 -2.80
N ARG A 96 7.77 3.46 -3.07
CA ARG A 96 6.91 2.85 -4.08
C ARG A 96 5.91 1.94 -3.39
N GLU A 97 4.76 1.78 -4.02
CA GLU A 97 3.83 0.76 -3.59
C GLU A 97 4.36 -0.64 -3.87
N GLN A 98 3.72 -1.64 -3.28
CA GLN A 98 4.10 -3.03 -3.43
C GLN A 98 4.01 -3.42 -4.91
N ALA A 99 5.13 -3.88 -5.46
CA ALA A 99 5.14 -4.56 -6.76
C ALA A 99 4.46 -5.93 -6.63
N PHE A 100 3.63 -6.30 -7.60
CA PHE A 100 2.99 -7.62 -7.66
C PHE A 100 3.71 -8.51 -8.66
N GLY A 101 3.88 -9.79 -8.34
CA GLY A 101 4.62 -10.73 -9.20
C GLY A 101 3.88 -11.19 -10.46
N TYR A 102 2.62 -10.79 -10.66
CA TYR A 102 1.75 -11.29 -11.71
C TYR A 102 1.08 -10.14 -12.49
N GLY A 103 0.84 -10.36 -13.79
CA GLY A 103 0.17 -9.41 -14.69
C GLY A 103 1.11 -8.39 -15.36
N MET A 104 0.64 -7.75 -16.43
CA MET A 104 1.43 -6.83 -17.26
C MET A 104 1.89 -5.55 -16.52
N GLY A 105 1.31 -5.25 -15.34
CA GLY A 105 1.61 -4.05 -14.55
C GLY A 105 2.33 -4.26 -13.23
N GLY A 106 2.58 -5.51 -12.85
CA GLY A 106 3.12 -5.84 -11.52
C GLY A 106 4.50 -5.25 -11.23
N GLY A 107 5.31 -5.03 -12.27
CA GLY A 107 6.65 -4.44 -12.18
C GLY A 107 6.68 -2.91 -12.11
N ASP A 108 5.54 -2.23 -12.26
CA ASP A 108 5.48 -0.77 -12.24
C ASP A 108 4.46 -0.22 -11.21
N PRO A 109 4.72 -0.39 -9.89
CA PRO A 109 3.88 0.18 -8.87
C PRO A 109 3.91 1.72 -8.86
N PRO A 110 2.82 2.36 -8.40
CA PRO A 110 2.81 3.80 -8.11
C PRO A 110 3.93 4.20 -7.15
N ALA A 111 4.42 5.43 -7.26
CA ALA A 111 5.34 6.01 -6.29
C ALA A 111 4.70 7.18 -5.56
N PHE A 112 5.03 7.32 -4.27
CA PHE A 112 4.41 8.26 -3.36
C PHE A 112 5.45 8.97 -2.49
N PHE A 113 5.02 10.08 -1.87
CA PHE A 113 5.81 10.79 -0.87
C PHE A 113 4.96 11.27 0.30
N SER A 114 5.59 11.42 1.46
CA SER A 114 5.06 12.12 2.62
C SER A 114 5.88 13.38 2.86
N LEU A 115 5.20 14.48 3.19
CA LEU A 115 5.79 15.80 3.35
C LEU A 115 5.51 16.35 4.75
N TRP A 116 6.57 16.83 5.40
CA TRP A 116 6.46 17.58 6.64
C TRP A 116 7.02 18.98 6.47
N ILE A 117 6.30 19.96 7.01
CA ILE A 117 6.72 21.36 7.10
C ILE A 117 6.65 21.76 8.56
N ALA A 118 7.76 22.26 9.11
CA ALA A 118 7.88 22.66 10.51
C ALA A 118 7.32 21.58 11.48
N LYS A 119 7.72 20.32 11.26
CA LYS A 119 7.31 19.13 12.03
C LYS A 119 5.82 18.74 11.93
N ARG A 120 5.05 19.33 11.02
CA ARG A 120 3.64 19.03 10.78
C ARG A 120 3.51 18.24 9.49
N LYS A 121 2.74 17.14 9.50
CA LYS A 121 2.48 16.34 8.29
C LYS A 121 1.48 17.08 7.42
N ILE A 122 1.92 17.45 6.22
CA ILE A 122 1.13 18.23 5.26
C ILE A 122 0.49 17.30 4.24
N LEU A 123 1.30 16.41 3.67
CA LEU A 123 0.87 15.38 2.73
C LEU A 123 1.32 14.02 3.26
N SER A 124 0.46 13.02 3.12
CA SER A 124 0.71 11.65 3.56
C SER A 124 0.57 10.73 2.36
N ARG A 125 1.66 10.04 1.98
CA ARG A 125 1.68 9.12 0.83
C ARG A 125 0.99 9.68 -0.41
N LYS A 126 1.21 10.95 -0.72
CA LYS A 126 0.70 11.58 -1.94
C LYS A 126 1.42 10.94 -3.12
N GLN A 127 0.66 10.32 -4.01
CA GLN A 127 1.20 9.75 -5.24
C GLN A 127 1.81 10.86 -6.10
N TRP A 128 3.03 10.63 -6.57
CA TRP A 128 3.72 11.51 -7.52
C TRP A 128 3.95 10.86 -8.87
N LYS A 129 4.08 9.52 -8.92
CA LYS A 129 4.06 8.74 -10.15
C LYS A 129 2.89 7.76 -10.14
N PRO A 130 2.06 7.71 -11.19
CA PRO A 130 1.09 6.62 -11.38
C PRO A 130 1.77 5.28 -11.66
N GLY A 131 1.11 4.19 -11.26
CA GLY A 131 1.49 2.84 -11.67
C GLY A 131 0.97 2.48 -13.06
N TYR A 132 1.25 1.26 -13.50
CA TYR A 132 0.76 0.71 -14.76
C TYR A 132 -0.77 0.81 -14.93
N GLY A 133 -1.24 1.09 -16.14
CA GLY A 133 -2.66 1.13 -16.49
C GLY A 133 -3.38 2.43 -16.12
N MET A 134 -2.63 3.43 -15.64
CA MET A 134 -3.11 4.77 -15.31
C MET A 134 -2.55 5.80 -16.30
N ASP A 135 -2.55 5.43 -17.59
CA ASP A 135 -1.83 6.11 -18.68
C ASP A 135 -2.30 7.55 -18.94
N ASP A 136 -3.47 7.94 -18.42
CA ASP A 136 -3.97 9.32 -18.52
C ASP A 136 -3.63 10.20 -17.30
N THR A 137 -3.02 9.62 -16.25
CA THR A 137 -2.72 10.35 -15.01
C THR A 137 -1.37 11.04 -15.11
N PRO A 138 -1.30 12.39 -14.97
CA PRO A 138 -0.03 13.10 -15.06
C PRO A 138 0.87 12.81 -13.86
N TRP A 139 2.18 12.90 -14.07
CA TRP A 139 3.20 12.75 -13.03
C TRP A 139 3.37 14.07 -12.29
N LEU A 140 3.39 14.05 -10.97
CA LEU A 140 3.85 15.19 -10.17
C LEU A 140 5.38 15.16 -10.16
N ILE A 141 6.01 16.05 -10.92
CA ILE A 141 7.47 16.15 -11.04
C ILE A 141 8.08 17.13 -10.03
N GLY A 142 7.25 18.03 -9.49
CA GLY A 142 7.70 18.97 -8.47
C GLY A 142 6.59 19.60 -7.65
N LEU A 143 6.96 20.00 -6.43
CA LEU A 143 6.12 20.73 -5.48
C LEU A 143 6.90 21.93 -4.93
N VAL A 144 6.49 23.13 -5.32
CA VAL A 144 7.07 24.36 -4.80
C VAL A 144 6.32 24.79 -3.55
N ILE A 145 7.05 25.01 -2.47
CA ILE A 145 6.53 25.33 -1.15
C ILE A 145 6.82 26.79 -0.84
N ARG A 146 5.77 27.56 -0.55
CA ARG A 146 5.84 28.93 -0.04
C ARG A 146 5.00 29.08 1.23
N PRO A 147 5.19 30.14 2.03
CA PRO A 147 4.44 30.31 3.28
C PRO A 147 2.92 30.38 3.10
N ASP A 148 2.46 30.86 1.95
CA ASP A 148 1.06 31.14 1.62
C ASP A 148 0.44 30.12 0.65
N ARG A 149 1.26 29.32 -0.05
CA ARG A 149 0.77 28.36 -1.07
C ARG A 149 1.70 27.19 -1.34
N LEU A 150 1.11 26.13 -1.90
CA LEU A 150 1.77 24.99 -2.50
C LEU A 150 1.51 25.02 -4.01
N SER A 151 2.57 24.96 -4.83
CA SER A 151 2.45 24.87 -6.28
C SER A 151 2.81 23.47 -6.75
N TYR A 152 1.83 22.72 -7.27
CA TYR A 152 2.01 21.36 -7.77
C TYR A 152 2.29 21.41 -9.26
N CYS A 153 3.46 20.95 -9.69
CA CYS A 153 3.89 20.94 -11.09
C CYS A 153 3.83 19.53 -11.66
N TYR A 154 3.07 19.40 -12.74
CA TYR A 154 2.76 18.15 -13.38
C TYR A 154 3.35 18.08 -14.78
N ALA A 155 3.94 16.94 -15.14
CA ALA A 155 4.23 16.59 -16.53
C ALA A 155 3.09 15.72 -17.06
N ALA A 156 2.65 16.00 -18.29
CA ALA A 156 1.70 15.14 -18.99
C ALA A 156 2.27 13.72 -19.11
N HIS A 157 1.42 12.71 -18.96
CA HIS A 157 1.84 11.33 -19.16
C HIS A 157 2.20 11.11 -20.64
N SER A 158 3.32 10.45 -20.89
CA SER A 158 3.72 9.92 -22.18
C SER A 158 4.68 8.75 -21.94
N TYR A 159 4.88 7.89 -22.93
CA TYR A 159 5.88 6.82 -22.85
C TYR A 159 7.31 7.33 -22.60
N GLY A 160 7.57 8.63 -22.86
CA GLY A 160 8.81 9.31 -22.53
C GLY A 160 8.63 10.41 -21.48
N ALA A 161 7.60 10.30 -20.63
CA ALA A 161 7.42 11.15 -19.46
C ALA A 161 8.27 10.63 -18.29
N PRO A 162 8.82 11.52 -17.46
CA PRO A 162 8.52 12.95 -17.45
C PRO A 162 9.29 13.80 -18.50
N ASP A 163 10.30 13.24 -19.16
CA ASP A 163 11.30 13.99 -19.97
C ASP A 163 10.76 14.79 -21.17
N ASN A 164 9.58 14.48 -21.70
CA ASN A 164 9.06 15.08 -22.94
C ASN A 164 7.67 15.75 -22.83
N GLY A 165 7.20 16.04 -21.61
CA GLY A 165 5.87 16.60 -21.36
C GLY A 165 5.83 18.12 -21.18
N ALA A 166 4.74 18.77 -21.59
CA ALA A 166 4.47 20.14 -21.18
C ALA A 166 4.22 20.19 -19.65
N ILE A 167 5.00 21.00 -18.94
CA ILE A 167 4.88 21.13 -17.49
C ILE A 167 3.82 22.17 -17.15
N THR A 168 2.81 21.77 -16.37
CA THR A 168 1.76 22.66 -15.87
C THR A 168 1.79 22.72 -14.35
N CYS A 169 1.88 23.92 -13.79
CA CYS A 169 1.86 24.13 -12.35
C CYS A 169 0.53 24.70 -11.87
N ARG A 170 0.00 24.17 -10.77
CA ARG A 170 -1.24 24.62 -10.12
C ARG A 170 -0.96 25.05 -8.69
N ASP A 171 -1.37 26.28 -8.36
CA ASP A 171 -1.28 26.82 -7.02
C ASP A 171 -2.49 26.41 -6.16
N GLU A 172 -2.23 26.02 -4.92
CA GLU A 172 -3.20 25.77 -3.88
C GLU A 172 -2.87 26.60 -2.63
N PRO A 173 -3.85 27.31 -2.02
CA PRO A 173 -3.62 28.05 -0.78
C PRO A 173 -3.13 27.14 0.34
N PHE A 174 -2.13 27.60 1.09
CA PHE A 174 -1.50 26.84 2.18
C PHE A 174 -1.56 27.59 3.50
N GLN A 175 -1.90 26.87 4.56
CA GLN A 175 -1.95 27.40 5.91
C GLN A 175 -1.39 26.37 6.89
N LEU A 176 -0.12 26.56 7.27
CA LEU A 176 0.60 25.63 8.15
C LEU A 176 -0.12 25.35 9.48
N ASN A 177 -0.83 26.34 10.02
CA ASN A 177 -1.55 26.25 11.29
C ASN A 177 -2.74 25.29 11.27
N ARG A 178 -3.25 24.89 10.10
CA ARG A 178 -4.33 23.89 9.98
C ARG A 178 -3.86 22.47 10.29
N HIS A 179 -2.56 22.22 10.19
CA HIS A 179 -1.96 20.91 10.45
C HIS A 179 -1.45 20.87 11.89
N VAL A 180 -1.53 19.72 12.55
CA VAL A 180 -0.95 19.52 13.89
C VAL A 180 0.48 18.98 13.80
N ILE A 181 1.28 19.15 14.86
CA ILE A 181 2.60 18.52 14.93
C ILE A 181 2.42 17.00 14.84
N ASP A 182 3.19 16.37 13.98
CA ASP A 182 3.17 14.92 13.83
C ASP A 182 3.94 14.27 14.98
N GLY A 183 3.20 13.86 16.01
CA GLY A 183 3.75 13.19 17.18
C GLY A 183 4.28 11.79 16.92
N VAL A 184 3.98 11.16 15.77
CA VAL A 184 4.55 9.86 15.40
C VAL A 184 5.96 10.05 14.87
N GLU A 185 6.14 10.96 13.91
CA GLU A 185 7.45 11.24 13.32
C GLU A 185 8.36 12.04 14.28
N TYR A 186 7.81 13.04 14.99
CA TYR A 186 8.56 13.97 15.84
C TYR A 186 8.26 13.84 17.34
N GLY A 187 7.71 12.69 17.76
CA GLY A 187 7.66 12.36 19.19
C GLY A 187 9.05 12.33 19.80
N THR A 188 9.18 12.59 21.11
CA THR A 188 10.44 12.34 21.83
C THR A 188 10.83 10.87 21.64
N SER A 189 12.12 10.53 21.69
CA SER A 189 12.58 9.14 21.45
C SER A 189 11.89 8.09 22.34
N SER A 190 11.48 8.47 23.55
CA SER A 190 10.67 7.63 24.45
C SER A 190 9.19 7.45 24.03
N ARG A 191 8.71 8.21 23.05
CA ARG A 191 7.32 8.26 22.59
C ARG A 191 7.14 7.87 21.12
N ARG A 192 8.21 7.86 20.31
CA ARG A 192 8.14 7.40 18.92
C ARG A 192 7.97 5.89 18.92
N PRO A 193 6.82 5.34 18.47
CA PRO A 193 6.69 3.91 18.35
C PRO A 193 7.69 3.41 17.29
N PRO A 194 8.37 2.28 17.51
CA PRO A 194 9.22 1.67 16.49
C PRO A 194 8.49 1.44 15.16
N VAL A 195 9.20 1.49 14.04
CA VAL A 195 8.67 1.02 12.75
C VAL A 195 8.20 -0.44 12.90
N GLY A 196 7.08 -0.79 12.29
CA GLY A 196 6.38 -2.05 12.46
C GLY A 196 5.33 -2.05 13.59
N THR A 197 5.38 -1.09 14.52
CA THR A 197 4.42 -1.04 15.63
C THR A 197 2.98 -0.89 15.13
N ILE A 198 2.08 -1.75 15.59
CA ILE A 198 0.65 -1.63 15.31
C ILE A 198 -0.02 -0.70 16.31
N LEU A 199 -0.58 0.39 15.80
CA LEU A 199 -1.34 1.37 16.55
C LEU A 199 -2.84 1.14 16.38
N LEU A 200 -3.60 1.43 17.42
CA LEU A 200 -5.06 1.51 17.35
C LEU A 200 -5.46 2.89 16.86
N ALA A 201 -6.22 2.97 15.77
CA ALA A 201 -6.76 4.23 15.27
C ALA A 201 -7.69 4.89 16.29
N ARG A 202 -7.78 6.22 16.24
CA ARG A 202 -8.72 6.98 17.08
C ARG A 202 -10.16 6.64 16.71
N GLY A 203 -11.06 6.60 17.69
CA GLY A 203 -12.49 6.36 17.46
C GLY A 203 -12.91 4.88 17.47
N ALA A 204 -12.06 3.96 17.92
CA ALA A 204 -12.47 2.57 18.14
C ALA A 204 -13.68 2.50 19.10
N THR A 205 -14.71 1.76 18.70
CA THR A 205 -15.97 1.62 19.47
C THR A 205 -15.76 0.81 20.74
N GLU A 206 -14.81 -0.12 20.74
CA GLU A 206 -14.50 -1.00 21.88
C GLU A 206 -12.98 -0.99 22.21
N PRO A 207 -12.42 0.13 22.71
CA PRO A 207 -10.97 0.30 22.84
C PRO A 207 -10.31 -0.70 23.79
N ARG A 208 -11.03 -1.20 24.80
CA ARG A 208 -10.54 -2.26 25.70
C ARG A 208 -10.36 -3.59 24.97
N LEU A 209 -11.34 -3.98 24.15
CA LEU A 209 -11.27 -5.17 23.30
C LEU A 209 -10.12 -5.05 22.31
N CYS A 210 -9.99 -3.91 21.63
CA CYS A 210 -8.93 -3.71 20.63
C CYS A 210 -7.52 -3.80 21.23
N ARG A 211 -7.31 -3.23 22.42
CA ARG A 211 -6.02 -3.36 23.13
C ARG A 211 -5.77 -4.80 23.59
N LYS A 212 -6.81 -5.50 24.03
CA LYS A 212 -6.70 -6.93 24.39
C LYS A 212 -6.30 -7.75 23.17
N PHE A 213 -6.92 -7.51 22.02
CA PHE A 213 -6.57 -8.18 20.77
C PHE A 213 -5.11 -7.96 20.39
N LEU A 214 -4.61 -6.72 20.45
CA LEU A 214 -3.19 -6.44 20.18
C LEU A 214 -2.24 -7.18 21.13
N ARG A 215 -2.60 -7.35 22.41
CA ARG A 215 -1.80 -8.14 23.35
C ARG A 215 -1.74 -9.63 23.00
N LEU A 216 -2.78 -10.16 22.34
CA LEU A 216 -2.79 -11.53 21.84
C LEU A 216 -1.93 -11.70 20.58
N ARG A 217 -1.47 -10.60 19.96
CA ARG A 217 -0.61 -10.59 18.76
C ARG A 217 0.67 -9.78 18.97
N PRO A 218 1.61 -10.25 19.82
CA PRO A 218 2.84 -9.52 20.12
C PRO A 218 3.77 -9.34 18.91
N LYS A 219 3.66 -10.21 17.89
CA LYS A 219 4.38 -10.09 16.61
C LYS A 219 3.65 -9.20 15.59
N GLY A 220 2.60 -8.48 16.01
CA GLY A 220 1.77 -7.67 15.12
C GLY A 220 1.01 -8.53 14.10
N PHE A 221 0.93 -8.02 12.87
CA PHE A 221 0.31 -8.72 11.73
C PHE A 221 1.35 -9.31 10.76
N GLU A 222 2.59 -9.50 11.22
CA GLU A 222 3.64 -10.13 10.43
C GLU A 222 3.33 -11.64 10.28
N ASN A 223 3.37 -12.17 9.05
CA ASN A 223 2.99 -13.55 8.69
C ASN A 223 1.50 -13.89 8.80
N VAL A 224 0.64 -12.89 8.99
CA VAL A 224 -0.80 -13.07 8.80
C VAL A 224 -1.03 -12.93 7.31
N SER A 225 -0.97 -14.08 6.67
CA SER A 225 -0.55 -14.35 5.30
C SER A 225 -1.46 -13.74 4.23
N MET A 226 -1.00 -13.77 2.98
CA MET A 226 -1.80 -13.81 1.75
C MET A 226 -2.71 -15.07 1.67
N THR A 227 -3.01 -15.69 2.81
CA THR A 227 -3.79 -16.91 2.91
C THR A 227 -4.67 -16.79 4.15
N ALA A 228 -5.93 -17.16 4.01
CA ALA A 228 -6.91 -17.07 5.07
C ALA A 228 -6.53 -17.99 6.25
N ASN A 229 -6.39 -17.44 7.46
CA ASN A 229 -6.07 -18.21 8.65
C ASN A 229 -7.28 -18.35 9.57
N ASP A 230 -7.76 -19.59 9.73
CA ASP A 230 -8.85 -19.92 10.66
C ASP A 230 -8.33 -20.17 12.08
N THR A 231 -7.71 -19.14 12.69
CA THR A 231 -7.10 -19.30 14.02
C THR A 231 -8.12 -19.66 15.11
N ALA A 232 -9.39 -19.30 14.90
CA ALA A 232 -10.48 -19.67 15.79
C ALA A 232 -11.06 -21.07 15.54
N LYS A 233 -10.55 -21.81 14.55
CA LYS A 233 -11.01 -23.16 14.16
C LYS A 233 -12.51 -23.22 13.95
N VAL A 234 -13.05 -22.22 13.24
CA VAL A 234 -14.47 -22.08 12.93
C VAL A 234 -14.85 -23.00 11.79
N PHE A 235 -14.00 -23.10 10.78
CA PHE A 235 -14.21 -23.91 9.60
C PHE A 235 -13.58 -25.31 9.76
N PRO A 236 -14.10 -26.33 9.07
CA PRO A 236 -13.39 -27.59 8.95
C PRO A 236 -12.03 -27.39 8.27
N VAL A 237 -11.10 -28.32 8.49
CA VAL A 237 -9.79 -28.30 7.82
C VAL A 237 -10.01 -28.28 6.31
N GLU A 238 -9.43 -27.29 5.64
CA GLU A 238 -9.55 -27.16 4.18
C GLU A 238 -9.01 -28.41 3.49
N THR A 239 -9.80 -28.93 2.56
CA THR A 239 -9.38 -29.97 1.64
C THR A 239 -9.04 -29.35 0.28
N ALA A 240 -8.02 -29.88 -0.40
CA ALA A 240 -7.59 -29.33 -1.68
C ALA A 240 -8.76 -29.30 -2.69
N GLY A 241 -8.99 -28.14 -3.32
CA GLY A 241 -10.08 -27.93 -4.27
C GLY A 241 -11.42 -27.50 -3.64
N GLN A 242 -11.47 -27.33 -2.31
CA GLN A 242 -12.66 -26.82 -1.64
C GLN A 242 -12.64 -25.28 -1.58
N GLU A 243 -13.35 -24.63 -2.50
CA GLU A 243 -13.48 -23.17 -2.53
C GLU A 243 -14.42 -22.62 -1.44
N LEU A 244 -15.32 -23.49 -0.95
CA LEU A 244 -16.39 -23.11 -0.04
C LEU A 244 -16.25 -23.78 1.33
N ASN A 245 -16.13 -22.95 2.36
CA ASN A 245 -16.13 -23.38 3.76
C ASN A 245 -17.38 -22.87 4.48
N VAL A 246 -18.04 -23.72 5.27
CA VAL A 246 -19.28 -23.39 5.97
C VAL A 246 -19.17 -23.78 7.45
N ALA A 247 -19.62 -22.90 8.32
CA ALA A 247 -19.73 -23.14 9.75
C ALA A 247 -21.02 -22.55 10.31
N THR A 248 -21.57 -23.13 11.37
CA THR A 248 -22.66 -22.48 12.13
C THR A 248 -22.05 -21.68 13.26
N ILE A 249 -22.41 -20.40 13.33
CA ILE A 249 -21.88 -19.45 14.32
C ILE A 249 -23.03 -18.75 15.04
N GLU A 250 -22.76 -18.27 16.25
CA GLU A 250 -23.65 -17.38 16.99
C GLU A 250 -23.17 -15.94 16.82
N VAL A 251 -23.99 -15.07 16.22
CA VAL A 251 -23.63 -13.66 15.94
C VAL A 251 -24.09 -12.71 17.05
N SER A 252 -25.10 -13.12 17.80
CA SER A 252 -25.60 -12.48 19.02
C SER A 252 -26.30 -13.54 19.88
N PRO A 253 -26.53 -13.31 21.19
CA PRO A 253 -27.15 -14.31 22.07
C PRO A 253 -28.43 -14.92 21.49
N GLY A 254 -28.42 -16.23 21.25
CA GLY A 254 -29.54 -16.99 20.70
C GLY A 254 -29.73 -16.89 19.18
N VAL A 255 -28.90 -16.13 18.46
CA VAL A 255 -29.04 -15.91 17.01
C VAL A 255 -27.94 -16.66 16.27
N LEU A 256 -28.31 -17.83 15.74
CA LEU A 256 -27.44 -18.67 14.92
C LEU A 256 -27.53 -18.31 13.43
N ARG A 257 -26.39 -18.35 12.76
CA ARG A 257 -26.23 -18.11 11.32
C ARG A 257 -25.23 -19.10 10.73
N LYS A 258 -25.34 -19.40 9.44
CA LYS A 258 -24.26 -20.03 8.68
C LYS A 258 -23.27 -18.94 8.25
N LEU A 259 -22.03 -19.04 8.71
CA LEU A 259 -20.91 -18.32 8.14
C LEU A 259 -20.36 -19.12 6.97
N VAL A 260 -20.33 -18.52 5.80
CA VAL A 260 -19.79 -19.10 4.58
C VAL A 260 -18.58 -18.27 4.19
N ARG A 261 -17.43 -18.92 4.01
CA ARG A 261 -16.23 -18.32 3.42
C ARG A 261 -16.05 -18.90 2.04
N TRP A 262 -16.04 -18.05 1.04
CA TRP A 262 -15.57 -18.38 -0.29
C TRP A 262 -14.16 -17.82 -0.43
N ASN A 263 -13.18 -18.71 -0.56
CA ASN A 263 -11.82 -18.34 -0.90
C ASN A 263 -11.66 -18.54 -2.41
N GLY A 264 -11.21 -17.50 -3.10
CA GLY A 264 -10.79 -17.62 -4.47
C GLY A 264 -9.28 -17.40 -4.51
N THR A 265 -8.61 -18.29 -5.22
CA THR A 265 -7.19 -18.15 -5.52
C THR A 265 -7.05 -18.33 -7.02
N ASN A 266 -7.38 -17.27 -7.76
CA ASN A 266 -7.12 -17.19 -9.19
C ASN A 266 -6.46 -15.85 -9.53
N HIS A 267 -6.00 -15.68 -10.77
CA HIS A 267 -5.26 -14.49 -11.19
C HIS A 267 -6.06 -13.17 -11.13
N TYR A 268 -7.39 -13.25 -10.93
CA TYR A 268 -8.29 -12.11 -10.79
C TYR A 268 -8.90 -11.96 -9.38
N PHE A 269 -8.69 -12.93 -8.50
CA PHE A 269 -9.29 -12.98 -7.16
C PHE A 269 -8.28 -13.59 -6.17
N ASP A 270 -7.83 -12.76 -5.24
CA ASP A 270 -6.78 -13.07 -4.25
C ASP A 270 -7.21 -12.50 -2.90
N GLY A 271 -8.25 -13.10 -2.32
CA GLY A 271 -8.98 -12.60 -1.15
C GLY A 271 -10.02 -13.60 -0.64
N ASP A 272 -10.91 -13.17 0.26
CA ASP A 272 -12.06 -13.96 0.69
C ASP A 272 -13.37 -13.17 0.58
N LEU A 273 -14.46 -13.87 0.27
CA LEU A 273 -15.83 -13.38 0.44
C LEU A 273 -16.49 -14.08 1.63
N MET A 274 -16.91 -13.30 2.62
CA MET A 274 -17.61 -13.80 3.79
C MET A 274 -19.11 -13.55 3.65
N MET A 275 -19.94 -14.54 3.92
CA MET A 275 -21.39 -14.43 3.87
C MET A 275 -22.03 -15.00 5.13
N LEU A 276 -23.15 -14.40 5.53
CA LEU A 276 -23.97 -14.88 6.62
C LEU A 276 -25.33 -15.25 6.07
N ALA A 277 -25.73 -16.50 6.29
CA ALA A 277 -26.99 -17.06 5.82
C ALA A 277 -27.85 -17.57 6.98
N PRO A 278 -29.18 -17.69 6.79
CA PRO A 278 -30.02 -18.46 7.69
C PRO A 278 -29.49 -19.90 7.87
N VAL A 279 -29.68 -20.48 9.05
CA VAL A 279 -29.17 -21.83 9.38
C VAL A 279 -29.77 -22.91 8.45
N THR A 280 -30.99 -22.69 7.97
CA THR A 280 -31.71 -23.59 7.05
C THR A 280 -31.28 -23.46 5.59
N SER A 281 -30.51 -22.43 5.23
CA SER A 281 -30.08 -22.23 3.84
C SER A 281 -29.04 -23.26 3.42
N ASP A 282 -28.99 -23.56 2.12
CA ASP A 282 -28.03 -24.45 1.49
C ASP A 282 -27.01 -23.63 0.65
N PRO A 283 -25.80 -23.36 1.17
CA PRO A 283 -24.83 -22.51 0.48
C PRO A 283 -24.32 -23.06 -0.85
N SER A 284 -24.41 -24.38 -1.07
CA SER A 284 -23.91 -25.03 -2.29
C SER A 284 -24.68 -24.64 -3.55
N LYS A 285 -25.90 -24.10 -3.40
CA LYS A 285 -26.82 -23.79 -4.50
C LYS A 285 -26.82 -22.32 -4.93
N ILE A 286 -26.11 -21.47 -4.21
CA ILE A 286 -26.18 -20.01 -4.39
C ILE A 286 -24.92 -19.48 -5.03
N LEU A 287 -23.78 -20.15 -4.84
CA LEU A 287 -22.48 -19.62 -5.21
C LEU A 287 -22.07 -20.21 -6.55
N GLU A 288 -22.69 -19.69 -7.59
CA GLU A 288 -22.28 -19.94 -8.95
C GLU A 288 -21.08 -19.05 -9.29
N GLU A 289 -20.11 -19.60 -10.02
CA GLU A 289 -18.94 -18.88 -10.54
C GLU A 289 -19.35 -17.63 -11.35
N SER A 290 -20.54 -17.66 -11.98
CA SER A 290 -21.19 -16.53 -12.67
C SER A 290 -21.38 -15.28 -11.79
N MET A 291 -21.46 -15.44 -10.47
CA MET A 291 -21.53 -14.33 -9.52
C MET A 291 -20.17 -13.64 -9.32
N LEU A 292 -19.06 -14.33 -9.58
CA LEU A 292 -17.69 -13.81 -9.48
C LEU A 292 -17.19 -13.20 -10.79
N ASN A 293 -17.67 -13.70 -11.93
CA ASN A 293 -17.27 -13.29 -13.28
C ASN A 293 -17.70 -11.85 -13.67
N ASN A 294 -18.29 -11.08 -12.76
CA ASN A 294 -18.44 -9.65 -12.99
C ASN A 294 -17.08 -8.99 -12.85
N ASP A 295 -16.52 -8.46 -13.93
CA ASP A 295 -15.30 -7.61 -13.99
C ASP A 295 -15.40 -6.30 -13.16
N GLY A 296 -16.36 -6.20 -12.25
CA GLY A 296 -16.57 -5.04 -11.40
C GLY A 296 -15.81 -5.11 -10.08
N ASP A 297 -15.38 -3.95 -9.60
CA ASP A 297 -14.73 -3.73 -8.31
C ASP A 297 -15.66 -3.93 -7.10
N LYS A 298 -16.91 -4.38 -7.32
CA LYS A 298 -17.93 -4.54 -6.28
C LYS A 298 -18.68 -5.85 -6.43
N PHE A 299 -18.95 -6.50 -5.29
CA PHE A 299 -19.85 -7.65 -5.23
C PHE A 299 -21.30 -7.19 -5.18
N SER A 300 -22.14 -7.69 -6.08
CA SER A 300 -23.57 -7.31 -6.13
C SER A 300 -24.36 -8.06 -5.07
N ALA A 301 -24.62 -7.41 -3.93
CA ALA A 301 -25.40 -7.97 -2.84
C ALA A 301 -26.86 -8.27 -3.24
N ASP A 302 -27.39 -7.59 -4.26
CA ASP A 302 -28.76 -7.80 -4.77
C ASP A 302 -28.96 -9.19 -5.42
N LYS A 303 -27.86 -9.88 -5.76
CA LYS A 303 -27.90 -11.26 -6.25
C LYS A 303 -28.05 -12.29 -5.12
N LEU A 304 -27.98 -11.87 -3.85
CA LEU A 304 -28.08 -12.79 -2.72
C LEU A 304 -29.55 -13.08 -2.36
N PRO A 305 -29.89 -14.32 -1.97
CA PRO A 305 -31.24 -14.63 -1.51
C PRO A 305 -31.66 -13.86 -0.27
N SER A 306 -32.97 -13.79 -0.03
CA SER A 306 -33.52 -13.14 1.15
C SER A 306 -32.90 -13.67 2.44
N GLY A 307 -32.54 -12.74 3.32
CA GLY A 307 -31.93 -13.04 4.60
C GLY A 307 -30.43 -13.32 4.54
N TRP A 308 -29.79 -13.34 3.37
CA TRP A 308 -28.33 -13.39 3.26
C TRP A 308 -27.71 -12.00 3.43
N SER A 309 -26.48 -11.95 3.93
CA SER A 309 -25.67 -10.72 3.95
C SER A 309 -24.23 -11.04 3.63
N VAL A 310 -23.52 -10.09 3.04
CA VAL A 310 -22.12 -10.22 2.64
C VAL A 310 -21.22 -9.32 3.48
N ILE A 311 -19.97 -9.76 3.64
CA ILE A 311 -18.86 -9.01 4.22
C ILE A 311 -17.71 -9.15 3.21
N ALA A 312 -17.39 -8.05 2.54
CA ALA A 312 -16.45 -8.01 1.42
C ALA A 312 -15.54 -6.78 1.53
N GLY A 313 -14.33 -6.86 0.98
CA GLY A 313 -13.29 -5.83 1.13
C GLY A 313 -13.76 -4.39 0.89
N HIS A 314 -14.43 -4.14 -0.24
CA HIS A 314 -14.92 -2.82 -0.66
C HIS A 314 -16.05 -2.20 0.18
N MET A 315 -16.61 -2.93 1.14
CA MET A 315 -17.82 -2.46 1.85
C MET A 315 -17.50 -1.29 2.79
N PRO A 316 -18.45 -0.37 3.01
CA PRO A 316 -18.31 0.69 4.01
C PRO A 316 -17.92 0.14 5.38
N GLY A 317 -16.91 0.73 6.00
CA GLY A 317 -16.32 0.25 7.27
C GLY A 317 -15.15 -0.71 7.10
N LEU A 318 -14.88 -1.20 5.88
CA LEU A 318 -13.68 -1.96 5.51
C LEU A 318 -12.74 -1.09 4.66
N TYR A 319 -12.43 -1.53 3.44
CA TYR A 319 -11.49 -0.92 2.51
C TYR A 319 -12.25 -0.42 1.27
N VAL A 320 -12.95 0.70 1.40
CA VAL A 320 -13.88 1.21 0.36
C VAL A 320 -13.27 1.40 -1.04
N ASP A 321 -11.97 1.66 -1.09
CA ASP A 321 -11.21 1.89 -2.32
C ASP A 321 -10.43 0.64 -2.79
N VAL A 322 -10.57 -0.50 -2.09
CA VAL A 322 -9.96 -1.77 -2.47
C VAL A 322 -11.04 -2.70 -3.01
N SER A 323 -10.77 -3.31 -4.17
CA SER A 323 -11.67 -4.30 -4.74
C SER A 323 -11.98 -5.40 -3.71
N TRP A 324 -13.23 -5.85 -3.70
CA TRP A 324 -13.70 -6.93 -2.82
C TRP A 324 -12.90 -8.22 -2.92
N ARG A 325 -12.15 -8.38 -4.00
CA ARG A 325 -11.33 -9.54 -4.34
C ARG A 325 -9.95 -9.57 -3.69
N TYR A 326 -9.54 -8.52 -2.98
CA TYR A 326 -8.17 -8.37 -2.44
C TYR A 326 -8.13 -8.12 -0.93
N VAL A 327 -9.08 -8.73 -0.20
CA VAL A 327 -9.13 -8.68 1.27
C VAL A 327 -9.34 -10.08 1.81
N HIS A 328 -8.44 -10.53 2.67
CA HIS A 328 -8.56 -11.79 3.40
C HIS A 328 -9.21 -11.57 4.77
N PHE A 329 -9.91 -12.60 5.26
CA PHE A 329 -10.59 -12.59 6.56
C PHE A 329 -10.14 -13.74 7.45
N ASP A 330 -9.42 -13.39 8.50
CA ASP A 330 -8.99 -14.31 9.54
C ASP A 330 -10.03 -14.42 10.66
N THR A 331 -10.46 -15.63 11.03
CA THR A 331 -11.39 -15.81 12.13
C THR A 331 -10.69 -15.71 13.49
N GLN A 332 -11.26 -14.94 14.42
CA GLN A 332 -10.70 -14.67 15.74
C GLN A 332 -11.75 -14.91 16.82
N ARG A 333 -11.36 -15.55 17.94
CA ARG A 333 -12.21 -15.63 19.14
C ARG A 333 -11.64 -14.78 20.26
N ILE A 334 -12.44 -13.84 20.75
CA ILE A 334 -12.09 -12.97 21.88
C ILE A 334 -13.26 -12.98 22.85
N ASP A 335 -13.03 -13.49 24.07
CA ASP A 335 -14.06 -13.63 25.09
C ASP A 335 -15.29 -14.42 24.61
N GLY A 336 -15.03 -15.54 23.93
CA GLY A 336 -16.05 -16.44 23.40
C GLY A 336 -16.74 -15.94 22.12
N LYS A 337 -16.66 -14.64 21.82
CA LYS A 337 -17.26 -14.03 20.62
C LYS A 337 -16.36 -14.19 19.40
N LEU A 338 -17.00 -14.41 18.25
CA LEU A 338 -16.32 -14.47 16.96
C LEU A 338 -16.14 -13.05 16.39
N TYR A 339 -14.96 -12.80 15.85
CA TYR A 339 -14.60 -11.63 15.06
C TYR A 339 -13.89 -12.10 13.79
N LEU A 340 -13.87 -11.25 12.77
CA LEU A 340 -13.07 -11.46 11.57
C LEU A 340 -12.03 -10.33 11.51
N LEU A 341 -10.76 -10.68 11.31
CA LEU A 341 -9.70 -9.72 11.06
C LEU A 341 -9.54 -9.60 9.54
N ALA A 342 -10.02 -8.48 8.99
CA ALA A 342 -9.90 -8.15 7.59
C ALA A 342 -8.54 -7.51 7.31
N GLN A 343 -7.85 -7.99 6.29
CA GLN A 343 -6.55 -7.48 5.84
C GLN A 343 -6.52 -7.45 4.33
N ALA A 344 -6.15 -6.31 3.75
CA ALA A 344 -5.91 -6.24 2.32
C ALA A 344 -4.66 -7.05 1.93
N THR A 345 -4.72 -7.69 0.77
CA THR A 345 -3.62 -8.47 0.19
C THR A 345 -2.39 -7.59 -0.04
N ASN A 346 -2.62 -6.36 -0.52
CA ASN A 346 -1.60 -5.31 -0.56
C ASN A 346 -1.37 -4.77 0.86
N GLN A 347 -0.20 -5.07 1.44
CA GLN A 347 0.10 -4.72 2.84
C GLN A 347 0.30 -3.22 3.08
N GLU A 348 0.39 -2.43 2.01
CA GLU A 348 0.49 -0.98 2.09
C GLU A 348 -0.87 -0.29 2.24
N GLN A 349 -1.95 -1.03 1.95
CA GLN A 349 -3.30 -0.51 2.10
C GLN A 349 -3.56 -0.10 3.54
N ARG A 350 -4.26 1.03 3.67
CA ARG A 350 -4.59 1.63 4.96
C ARG A 350 -6.09 1.58 5.18
N PRO A 351 -6.55 1.19 6.39
CA PRO A 351 -5.75 0.78 7.56
C PRO A 351 -5.05 -0.58 7.40
N THR A 352 -4.03 -0.89 8.20
CA THR A 352 -3.29 -2.16 8.07
C THR A 352 -4.17 -3.39 8.33
N ALA A 353 -5.11 -3.30 9.27
CA ALA A 353 -6.09 -4.35 9.51
C ALA A 353 -7.34 -3.77 10.17
N ILE A 354 -8.47 -4.46 9.99
CA ILE A 354 -9.76 -4.08 10.58
C ILE A 354 -10.37 -5.29 11.27
N LEU A 355 -10.63 -5.18 12.57
CA LEU A 355 -11.40 -6.20 13.28
C LEU A 355 -12.89 -5.91 13.12
N VAL A 356 -13.63 -6.82 12.50
CA VAL A 356 -15.07 -6.73 12.31
C VAL A 356 -15.80 -7.77 13.15
N GLN A 357 -16.99 -7.40 13.63
CA GLN A 357 -17.93 -8.33 14.26
C GLN A 357 -19.04 -8.66 13.26
N PRO A 358 -19.25 -9.95 12.91
CA PRO A 358 -20.41 -10.36 12.12
C PRO A 358 -21.70 -10.15 12.93
N LEU A 359 -22.76 -9.68 12.25
CA LEU A 359 -24.08 -9.41 12.80
C LEU A 359 -25.14 -10.19 12.01
N ALA A 360 -26.37 -10.32 12.52
CA ALA A 360 -27.43 -11.06 11.83
C ALA A 360 -27.67 -10.59 10.38
N ASN A 361 -27.53 -9.29 10.12
CA ASN A 361 -27.77 -8.65 8.82
C ASN A 361 -26.58 -7.77 8.39
N GLY A 362 -25.34 -8.29 8.47
CA GLY A 362 -24.14 -7.58 8.02
C GLY A 362 -22.99 -7.65 9.02
N PHE A 363 -22.31 -6.54 9.23
CA PHE A 363 -21.17 -6.46 10.15
C PHE A 363 -21.03 -5.07 10.76
N LYS A 364 -20.19 -4.96 11.79
CA LYS A 364 -19.67 -3.68 12.28
C LYS A 364 -18.15 -3.72 12.41
N SER A 365 -17.49 -2.62 12.09
CA SER A 365 -16.06 -2.44 12.35
C SER A 365 -15.85 -2.04 13.81
N VAL A 366 -15.03 -2.81 14.51
CA VAL A 366 -14.80 -2.68 15.96
C VAL A 366 -13.47 -2.02 16.24
N CYS A 367 -12.42 -2.47 15.54
CA CYS A 367 -11.07 -1.97 15.69
C CYS A 367 -10.46 -1.67 14.33
N VAL A 368 -9.77 -0.54 14.23
CA VAL A 368 -9.00 -0.17 13.05
C VAL A 368 -7.55 -0.05 13.47
N PHE A 369 -6.66 -0.77 12.82
CA PHE A 369 -5.25 -0.87 13.19
C PHE A 369 -4.35 -0.31 12.11
N GLN A 370 -3.28 0.38 12.51
CA GLN A 370 -2.34 1.02 11.60
C GLN A 370 -0.91 0.71 11.99
N ARG A 371 -0.13 0.13 11.06
CA ARG A 371 1.30 -0.11 11.22
C ARG A 371 2.08 1.18 11.04
N VAL A 372 2.99 1.49 11.97
CA VAL A 372 3.99 2.54 11.80
C VAL A 372 4.98 2.08 10.74
N GLU A 373 5.16 2.87 9.69
CA GLU A 373 6.12 2.61 8.61
C GLU A 373 7.32 3.56 8.72
N SER A 374 8.40 3.24 8.00
CA SER A 374 9.53 4.15 7.83
C SER A 374 9.10 5.44 7.16
N ASN A 375 8.15 5.39 6.23
CA ASN A 375 7.68 6.55 5.46
C ASN A 375 6.37 7.15 6.01
N PHE A 376 6.08 6.84 7.28
CA PHE A 376 4.81 7.14 7.92
C PHE A 376 4.56 8.61 8.14
#